data_AF-A0A959PWD2-F1
#
_entry.id   AF-A0A959PWD2-F1
#
_cell.length_a   1.000
_cell.length_b   1.000
_cell.length_c   1.000
_cell.angle_alpha   90.00
_cell.angle_beta   90.00
_cell.angle_gamma   90.00
#
_symmetry.space_group_name_H-M   'P 1'
#
loop_
_entity.id
_entity.type
_entity.pdbx_description
1 polymer ?
#
loop_
_entity_poly.entity_id
_entity_poly.type
_entity_poly.pdbx_seq_one_letter_code
_entity_poly.pdbx_strand_id
1 'polypeptide(L)'
;MEEEKLSPESRRSFNRFLIVVVIIMIVTGFVALWDNWGGDVVEQTGAGEAKNLALPNGVKVKLLAQSSLQFQKGAAHKLFLDGAADIKTGEEGNTRQISFETSDLTVKSRQAAYSLESGDSGTDLEVASGEVHLLLKPDGSGSLFLEAGESYHHKLQSERQQ
;
A
#
# COMPACT_ATOMS: atom_id res chain seq x y z
N MET A 1 -10.48 -42.24 -47.52
CA MET A 1 -10.16 -41.04 -46.72
C MET A 1 -10.14 -39.88 -47.69
N GLU A 2 -11.28 -39.21 -47.84
CA GLU A 2 -11.41 -38.06 -48.75
C GLU A 2 -11.00 -36.81 -47.99
N GLU A 3 -9.96 -36.12 -48.47
CA GLU A 3 -9.59 -34.80 -47.98
C GLU A 3 -10.61 -33.79 -48.52
N GLU A 4 -11.51 -33.34 -47.65
CA GLU A 4 -12.46 -32.27 -47.95
C GLU A 4 -11.71 -30.95 -48.12
N LYS A 5 -11.37 -30.61 -49.38
CA LYS A 5 -10.69 -29.37 -49.73
C LYS A 5 -11.65 -28.19 -49.59
N LEU A 6 -11.54 -27.46 -48.49
CA LEU A 6 -12.20 -26.17 -48.24
C LEU A 6 -12.07 -25.22 -49.44
N SER A 7 -13.22 -24.75 -49.93
CA SER A 7 -13.34 -23.84 -51.08
C SER A 7 -12.63 -22.49 -50.81
N PRO A 8 -12.15 -21.80 -51.86
CA PRO A 8 -11.40 -20.55 -51.71
C PRO A 8 -12.20 -19.41 -51.03
N GLU A 9 -13.53 -19.45 -51.12
CA GLU A 9 -14.40 -18.48 -50.43
C GLU A 9 -14.54 -18.78 -48.94
N SER A 10 -14.59 -20.05 -48.54
CA SER A 10 -14.61 -20.43 -47.12
C SER A 10 -13.28 -20.14 -46.43
N ARG A 11 -12.15 -20.23 -47.14
CA ARG A 11 -10.83 -19.81 -46.62
C ARG A 11 -10.76 -18.32 -46.32
N ARG A 12 -11.40 -17.47 -47.13
CA ARG A 12 -11.44 -16.00 -46.90
C ARG A 12 -12.32 -15.62 -45.71
N SER A 13 -13.46 -16.28 -45.51
CA SER A 13 -14.30 -16.03 -44.33
C SER A 13 -13.68 -16.58 -43.04
N PHE A 14 -13.02 -17.74 -43.12
CA PHE A 14 -12.32 -18.36 -42.00
C PHE A 14 -11.12 -17.52 -41.52
N ASN A 15 -10.34 -16.95 -42.45
CA ASN A 15 -9.24 -16.05 -42.10
C ASN A 15 -9.73 -14.76 -41.43
N ARG A 16 -10.88 -14.22 -41.83
CA ARG A 16 -11.49 -13.05 -41.17
C ARG A 16 -11.95 -13.39 -39.75
N PHE A 17 -12.52 -14.57 -39.56
CA PHE A 17 -12.92 -15.05 -38.23
C PHE A 17 -11.73 -15.20 -37.29
N LEU A 18 -10.63 -15.80 -37.74
CA LEU A 18 -9.40 -15.93 -36.96
C LEU A 18 -8.82 -14.57 -36.55
N ILE A 19 -8.81 -13.59 -37.46
CA ILE A 19 -8.33 -12.23 -37.15
C ILE A 19 -9.18 -11.59 -36.05
N VAL A 20 -10.51 -11.70 -36.13
CA VAL A 20 -11.42 -11.15 -35.10
C VAL A 20 -11.18 -11.79 -33.75
N VAL A 21 -11.00 -13.11 -33.69
CA VAL A 21 -10.71 -13.83 -32.42
C VAL A 21 -9.39 -13.39 -31.82
N VAL A 22 -8.34 -13.23 -32.64
CA VAL A 22 -7.03 -12.74 -32.18
C VAL A 22 -7.13 -11.31 -31.66
N ILE A 23 -7.86 -10.43 -32.34
CA ILE A 23 -8.08 -9.05 -31.87
C ILE A 23 -8.82 -9.05 -30.54
N ILE A 24 -9.88 -9.87 -30.39
CA ILE A 24 -10.61 -9.97 -29.12
C ILE A 24 -9.68 -10.44 -28.00
N MET A 25 -8.83 -11.45 -28.23
CA MET A 25 -7.85 -11.91 -27.25
C MET A 25 -6.83 -10.84 -26.85
N ILE A 26 -6.35 -10.04 -27.81
CA ILE A 26 -5.40 -8.94 -27.53
C ILE A 26 -6.10 -7.86 -26.70
N VAL A 27 -7.32 -7.49 -27.06
CA VAL A 27 -8.08 -6.45 -26.34
C VAL A 27 -8.42 -6.91 -24.92
N THR A 28 -8.90 -8.14 -24.72
CA THR A 28 -9.21 -8.65 -23.38
C THR A 28 -7.95 -8.82 -22.54
N GLY A 29 -6.84 -9.27 -23.14
CA GLY A 29 -5.55 -9.33 -22.47
C GLY A 29 -5.03 -7.96 -22.02
N PHE A 30 -5.21 -6.94 -22.86
CA PHE A 30 -4.80 -5.57 -22.55
C PHE A 30 -5.65 -4.93 -21.45
N VAL A 31 -6.98 -5.14 -21.47
CA VAL A 31 -7.88 -4.66 -20.41
C VAL A 31 -7.56 -5.31 -19.06
N ALA A 32 -7.30 -6.61 -19.03
CA ALA A 32 -6.93 -7.32 -17.80
C ALA A 32 -5.58 -6.85 -17.21
N LEU A 33 -4.64 -6.42 -18.07
CA LEU A 33 -3.39 -5.81 -17.62
C LEU A 33 -3.59 -4.41 -17.06
N TRP A 34 -4.52 -3.64 -17.61
CA TRP A 34 -4.80 -2.26 -17.18
C TRP A 34 -5.39 -2.20 -15.77
N ASP A 35 -6.33 -3.09 -15.42
CA ASP A 35 -6.94 -3.13 -14.07
C ASP A 35 -5.96 -3.52 -12.95
N ASN A 36 -4.81 -4.10 -13.31
CA ASN A 36 -3.74 -4.38 -12.35
C ASN A 36 -2.71 -3.26 -12.24
N TRP A 37 -2.77 -2.23 -13.09
CA TRP A 37 -1.85 -1.10 -13.04
C TRP A 37 -2.43 0.10 -12.28
N GLY A 38 -2.04 0.21 -11.00
CA GLY A 38 -1.91 1.52 -10.34
C GLY A 38 -3.06 2.03 -9.48
N GLY A 39 -3.98 1.17 -9.03
CA GLY A 39 -5.01 1.58 -8.07
C GLY A 39 -4.46 1.77 -6.65
N ASP A 40 -4.96 2.78 -5.95
CA ASP A 40 -4.81 2.88 -4.50
C ASP A 40 -5.76 1.91 -3.81
N VAL A 41 -5.25 1.17 -2.84
CA VAL A 41 -6.04 0.32 -1.95
C VAL A 41 -6.24 1.09 -0.66
N VAL A 42 -7.50 1.25 -0.25
CA VAL A 42 -7.87 1.88 1.02
C VAL A 42 -8.53 0.82 1.89
N GLU A 43 -7.90 0.52 3.01
CA GLU A 43 -8.41 -0.39 4.04
C GLU A 43 -8.88 0.43 5.24
N GLN A 44 -10.10 0.18 5.73
CA GLN A 44 -10.70 0.93 6.84
C GLN A 44 -11.26 -0.01 7.89
N THR A 45 -11.32 0.45 9.13
CA THR A 45 -11.93 -0.24 10.27
C THR A 45 -13.06 0.59 10.88
N GLY A 46 -14.15 -0.08 11.28
CA GLY A 46 -15.24 0.55 12.02
C GLY A 46 -14.92 0.75 13.51
N ALA A 47 -15.90 1.28 14.24
CA ALA A 47 -15.82 1.42 15.69
C ALA A 47 -15.75 0.05 16.38
N GLY A 48 -14.73 -0.15 17.23
CA GLY A 48 -14.48 -1.41 17.93
C GLY A 48 -13.94 -2.54 17.05
N GLU A 49 -13.67 -2.28 15.77
CA GLU A 49 -13.10 -3.26 14.84
C GLU A 49 -11.58 -3.18 14.83
N ALA A 50 -10.90 -4.32 14.70
CA ALA A 50 -9.48 -4.35 14.41
C ALA A 50 -9.22 -5.30 13.24
N LYS A 51 -8.29 -4.92 12.35
CA LYS A 51 -8.01 -5.66 11.12
C LYS A 51 -6.53 -5.96 11.00
N ASN A 52 -6.21 -7.24 10.87
CA ASN A 52 -4.84 -7.68 10.58
C ASN A 52 -4.63 -7.72 9.06
N LEU A 53 -3.70 -6.91 8.58
CA LEU A 53 -3.32 -6.77 7.18
C LEU A 53 -1.90 -7.32 6.99
N ALA A 54 -1.74 -8.24 6.04
CA ALA A 54 -0.44 -8.68 5.55
C ALA A 54 -0.22 -8.04 4.18
N LEU A 55 0.73 -7.11 4.12
CA LEU A 55 1.00 -6.35 2.91
C LEU A 55 1.91 -7.15 1.95
N PRO A 56 1.86 -6.89 0.62
CA PRO A 56 2.65 -7.63 -0.37
C PRO A 56 4.18 -7.57 -0.17
N ASN A 57 4.66 -6.60 0.61
CA ASN A 57 6.06 -6.42 0.99
C ASN A 57 6.44 -7.19 2.28
N GLY A 58 5.53 -8.00 2.85
CA GLY A 58 5.76 -8.74 4.09
C GLY A 58 5.59 -7.92 5.37
N VAL A 59 5.21 -6.65 5.28
CA VAL A 59 4.86 -5.84 6.46
C VAL A 59 3.53 -6.32 7.01
N LYS A 60 3.47 -6.48 8.33
CA LYS A 60 2.24 -6.81 9.05
C LYS A 60 1.75 -5.55 9.73
N VAL A 61 0.50 -5.17 9.46
CA VAL A 61 -0.15 -4.02 10.06
C VAL A 61 -1.41 -4.51 10.74
N LYS A 62 -1.55 -4.24 12.03
CA LYS A 62 -2.80 -4.43 12.75
C LYS A 62 -3.44 -3.06 12.91
N LEU A 63 -4.39 -2.77 12.03
CA LEU A 63 -5.17 -1.55 12.02
C LEU A 63 -6.18 -1.61 13.18
N LEU A 64 -6.16 -0.61 14.06
CA LEU A 64 -7.05 -0.53 15.22
C LEU A 64 -8.39 0.12 14.82
N ALA A 65 -9.28 0.37 15.79
CA ALA A 65 -10.61 0.90 15.51
C ALA A 65 -10.55 2.29 14.88
N GLN A 66 -11.54 2.60 14.04
CA GLN A 66 -11.72 3.93 13.41
C GLN A 66 -10.46 4.43 12.69
N SER A 67 -9.76 3.53 12.00
CA SER A 67 -8.49 3.83 11.36
C SER A 67 -8.55 3.48 9.87
N SER A 68 -7.72 4.13 9.07
CA SER A 68 -7.59 3.88 7.64
C SER A 68 -6.13 3.76 7.22
N LEU A 69 -5.88 2.85 6.29
CA LEU A 69 -4.58 2.63 5.68
C LEU A 69 -4.73 2.66 4.17
N GLN A 70 -4.04 3.60 3.51
CA GLN A 70 -3.99 3.70 2.06
C GLN A 70 -2.60 3.33 1.54
N PHE A 71 -2.53 2.52 0.48
CA PHE A 71 -1.27 2.15 -0.16
C PHE A 71 -1.48 1.80 -1.63
N GLN A 72 -0.43 1.92 -2.44
CA GLN A 72 -0.50 1.61 -3.85
C GLN A 72 -0.47 0.09 -4.10
N LYS A 73 -1.41 -0.42 -4.92
CA LYS A 73 -1.49 -1.84 -5.28
C LYS A 73 -0.18 -2.27 -5.97
N GLY A 74 0.48 -3.27 -5.40
CA GLY A 74 1.77 -3.79 -5.90
C GLY A 74 3.02 -3.02 -5.44
N ALA A 75 2.87 -1.89 -4.76
CA ALA A 75 3.98 -1.07 -4.27
C ALA A 75 3.70 -0.51 -2.85
N ALA A 76 3.72 -1.37 -1.84
CA ALA A 76 3.51 -1.00 -0.44
C ALA A 76 4.75 -0.33 0.22
N HIS A 77 5.48 0.54 -0.50
CA HIS A 77 6.66 1.22 0.06
C HIS A 77 6.31 2.51 0.80
N LYS A 78 5.21 3.15 0.39
CA LYS A 78 4.62 4.30 1.02
C LYS A 78 3.20 3.94 1.42
N LEU A 79 2.89 4.16 2.68
CA LEU A 79 1.58 3.91 3.25
C LEU A 79 1.12 5.20 3.91
N PHE A 80 -0.12 5.57 3.70
CA PHE A 80 -0.75 6.67 4.42
C PHE A 80 -1.63 6.09 5.53
N LEU A 81 -1.40 6.50 6.77
CA LEU A 81 -2.15 6.08 7.94
C LEU A 81 -2.90 7.26 8.54
N ASP A 82 -4.18 7.05 8.82
CA ASP A 82 -5.02 7.93 9.63
C ASP A 82 -5.68 7.07 10.73
N GLY A 83 -5.59 7.48 11.99
CA GLY A 83 -5.92 6.65 13.15
C GLY A 83 -4.72 5.86 13.68
N ALA A 84 -4.97 4.65 14.22
CA ALA A 84 -3.99 3.89 14.98
C ALA A 84 -3.68 2.50 14.39
N ALA A 85 -2.42 2.10 14.45
CA ALA A 85 -1.97 0.79 13.99
C ALA A 85 -0.73 0.26 14.72
N ASP A 86 -0.72 -1.05 15.00
CA ASP A 86 0.49 -1.77 15.38
C ASP A 86 1.20 -2.25 14.11
N ILE A 87 2.46 -1.90 13.93
CA ILE A 87 3.21 -2.15 12.70
C ILE A 87 4.42 -3.01 13.00
N LYS A 88 4.62 -4.05 12.19
CA LYS A 88 5.81 -4.89 12.20
C LYS A 88 6.40 -4.97 10.80
N THR A 89 7.58 -4.38 10.63
CA THR A 89 8.34 -4.38 9.38
C THR A 89 9.44 -5.43 9.42
N GLY A 90 9.73 -6.02 8.26
CA GLY A 90 10.81 -7.00 8.10
C GLY A 90 10.48 -8.38 8.66
N GLU A 91 10.07 -9.30 7.78
CA GLU A 91 10.38 -10.71 7.99
C GLU A 91 11.84 -11.00 7.58
N GLU A 92 12.39 -12.10 8.09
CA GLU A 92 13.77 -12.54 7.83
C GLU A 92 14.08 -12.47 6.32
N GLY A 93 15.04 -11.62 5.93
CA GLY A 93 15.48 -11.46 4.53
C GLY A 93 14.93 -10.24 3.77
N ASN A 94 13.93 -9.51 4.27
CA ASN A 94 13.51 -8.25 3.64
C ASN A 94 14.22 -7.03 4.25
N THR A 95 15.13 -6.43 3.48
CA THR A 95 15.93 -5.26 3.87
C THR A 95 15.35 -3.93 3.37
N ARG A 96 14.19 -3.96 2.69
CA ARG A 96 13.60 -2.75 2.13
C ARG A 96 13.04 -1.86 3.22
N GLN A 97 13.35 -0.57 3.11
CA GLN A 97 12.81 0.46 3.99
C GLN A 97 11.34 0.71 3.63
N ILE A 98 10.53 0.91 4.65
CA ILE A 98 9.10 1.23 4.54
C ILE A 98 8.88 2.61 5.12
N SER A 99 7.97 3.38 4.49
CA SER A 99 7.57 4.70 4.96
C SER A 99 6.07 4.72 5.25
N PHE A 100 5.70 5.09 6.47
CA PHE A 100 4.33 5.43 6.85
C PHE A 100 4.24 6.95 6.92
N GLU A 101 3.33 7.54 6.17
CA GLU A 101 3.02 8.95 6.15
C GLU A 101 1.73 9.16 6.96
N THR A 102 1.75 10.08 7.90
CA THR A 102 0.55 10.58 8.60
C THR A 102 0.26 11.99 8.11
N SER A 103 -0.73 12.67 8.70
CA SER A 103 -1.03 14.07 8.37
C SER A 103 0.13 15.04 8.63
N ASP A 104 1.02 14.69 9.55
CA ASP A 104 2.01 15.61 10.13
C ASP A 104 3.45 15.08 10.14
N LEU A 105 3.66 13.77 9.98
CA LEU A 105 5.00 13.18 10.01
C LEU A 105 5.16 12.02 9.02
N THR A 106 6.42 11.66 8.77
CA THR A 106 6.77 10.45 8.02
C THR A 106 7.65 9.56 8.86
N VAL A 107 7.19 8.35 9.10
CA VAL A 107 7.87 7.29 9.84
C VAL A 107 8.58 6.37 8.86
N LYS A 108 9.91 6.35 8.88
CA LYS A 108 10.75 5.45 8.08
C LYS A 108 11.30 4.35 8.96
N SER A 109 11.15 3.10 8.55
CA SER A 109 11.59 1.96 9.36
C SER A 109 12.16 0.82 8.52
N ARG A 110 13.02 0.02 9.15
CA ARG A 110 13.55 -1.23 8.61
C ARG A 110 13.67 -2.24 9.77
N GLN A 111 13.03 -3.40 9.63
CA GLN A 111 13.09 -4.46 10.66
C GLN A 111 12.72 -3.97 12.07
N ALA A 112 11.67 -3.14 12.16
CA ALA A 112 11.19 -2.55 13.39
C ALA A 112 9.75 -2.96 13.70
N ALA A 113 9.40 -2.96 14.99
CA ALA A 113 8.04 -3.08 15.48
C ALA A 113 7.71 -1.83 16.30
N TYR A 114 6.60 -1.18 15.99
CA TYR A 114 6.18 0.07 16.63
C TYR A 114 4.66 0.24 16.57
N SER A 115 4.11 1.01 17.51
CA SER A 115 2.73 1.50 17.47
C SER A 115 2.73 2.92 16.98
N LEU A 116 1.83 3.24 16.05
CA LEU A 116 1.65 4.58 15.51
C LEU A 116 0.17 4.95 15.62
N GLU A 117 -0.12 6.06 16.27
CA GLU A 117 -1.45 6.64 16.40
C GLU A 117 -1.41 8.07 15.91
N SER A 118 -2.24 8.41 14.94
CA SER A 118 -2.36 9.74 14.36
C SER A 118 -3.82 10.17 14.36
N GLY A 119 -4.07 11.43 14.69
CA GLY A 119 -5.40 12.03 14.63
C GLY A 119 -5.35 13.54 14.85
N ASP A 120 -6.51 14.13 15.15
CA ASP A 120 -6.67 15.59 15.24
C ASP A 120 -5.77 16.26 16.31
N SER A 121 -5.40 15.53 17.36
CA SER A 121 -4.53 16.04 18.43
C SER A 121 -3.04 15.96 18.11
N GLY A 122 -2.67 15.25 17.05
CA GLY A 122 -1.29 14.98 16.66
C GLY A 122 -1.00 13.49 16.55
N THR A 123 0.28 13.14 16.72
CA THR A 123 0.78 11.80 16.41
C THR A 123 1.69 11.26 17.51
N ASP A 124 1.40 10.02 17.90
CA ASP A 124 2.07 9.24 18.92
C ASP A 124 2.75 8.04 18.28
N LEU A 125 4.03 7.89 18.57
CA LEU A 125 4.85 6.78 18.11
C LEU A 125 5.57 6.13 19.30
N GLU A 126 5.44 4.81 19.43
CA GLU A 126 6.18 4.02 20.42
C GLU A 126 6.92 2.89 19.71
N VAL A 127 8.24 2.79 19.93
CA VAL A 127 9.09 1.78 19.28
C VAL A 127 9.28 0.59 20.21
N ALA A 128 8.68 -0.55 19.87
CA ALA A 128 8.83 -1.77 20.63
C ALA A 128 10.15 -2.51 20.32
N SER A 129 10.59 -2.50 19.06
CA SER A 129 11.88 -3.09 18.66
C SER A 129 12.42 -2.47 17.38
N GLY A 130 13.74 -2.55 17.18
CA GLY A 130 14.41 -2.02 16.00
C GLY A 130 14.65 -0.52 16.10
N GLU A 131 14.78 0.13 14.95
CA GLU A 131 15.04 1.57 14.83
C GLU A 131 14.01 2.20 13.87
N VAL A 132 13.56 3.39 14.23
CA VAL A 132 12.62 4.19 13.46
C VAL A 132 13.18 5.59 13.23
N HIS A 133 13.17 6.04 11.99
CA HIS A 133 13.58 7.38 11.59
C HIS A 133 12.33 8.23 11.30
N LEU A 134 12.05 9.18 12.16
CA LEU A 134 10.99 10.17 12.03
C LEU A 134 11.45 11.36 11.21
N LEU A 135 10.60 11.81 10.29
CA LEU A 135 10.70 13.10 9.61
C LEU A 135 9.50 13.95 10.02
N LEU A 136 9.77 15.08 10.70
CA LEU A 136 8.76 15.93 11.35
C LEU A 136 8.10 16.92 10.42
N LYS A 137 8.60 17.04 9.19
CA LYS A 137 8.03 17.90 8.17
C LYS A 137 8.10 17.20 6.82
N PRO A 138 7.16 17.48 5.91
CA PRO A 138 7.16 16.93 4.56
C PRO A 138 8.44 17.28 3.77
N ASP A 139 9.09 18.41 4.10
CA ASP A 139 10.34 18.85 3.48
C ASP A 139 11.60 18.18 4.06
N GLY A 140 11.45 17.35 5.09
CA GLY A 140 12.55 16.69 5.79
C GLY A 140 13.34 17.59 6.73
N SER A 141 12.92 18.85 6.96
CA SER A 141 13.60 19.76 7.88
C SER A 141 13.21 19.46 9.34
N GLY A 142 13.94 18.53 9.93
CA GLY A 142 13.72 18.01 11.29
C GLY A 142 13.56 16.51 11.25
N SER A 143 14.58 15.80 11.71
CA SER A 143 14.58 14.34 11.78
C SER A 143 14.95 13.88 13.19
N LEU A 144 14.34 12.79 13.62
CA LEU A 144 14.64 12.14 14.88
C LEU A 144 14.80 10.64 14.65
N PHE A 145 15.79 10.03 15.28
CA PHE A 145 15.91 8.58 15.33
C PHE A 145 15.40 8.12 16.69
N LEU A 146 14.56 7.10 16.66
CA LEU A 146 14.04 6.43 17.84
C LEU A 146 14.50 4.97 17.85
N GLU A 147 15.02 4.54 18.99
CA GLU A 147 15.41 3.17 19.25
C GLU A 147 14.32 2.42 20.05
N ALA A 148 14.51 1.11 20.22
CA ALA A 148 13.61 0.28 21.00
C ALA A 148 13.47 0.80 22.45
N GLY A 149 12.22 0.95 22.89
CA GLY A 149 11.86 1.51 24.19
C GLY A 149 11.65 3.02 24.20
N GLU A 150 11.93 3.71 23.09
CA GLU A 150 11.69 5.14 22.97
C GLU A 150 10.29 5.45 22.42
N SER A 151 9.79 6.63 22.76
CA SER A 151 8.52 7.14 22.29
C SER A 151 8.64 8.60 21.88
N TYR A 152 7.76 9.01 20.96
CA TYR A 152 7.65 10.38 20.49
C TYR A 152 6.18 10.78 20.47
N HIS A 153 5.90 11.97 21.01
CA HIS A 153 4.57 12.56 21.09
C HIS A 153 4.63 13.93 20.42
N HIS A 154 3.95 14.06 19.28
CA HIS A 154 3.76 15.33 18.60
C HIS A 154 2.36 15.85 18.85
N LYS A 155 2.26 17.09 19.33
CA LYS A 155 0.96 17.78 19.36
C LYS A 155 0.86 18.69 18.15
N LEU A 156 -0.16 18.46 17.34
CA LEU A 156 -0.57 19.44 16.35
C LEU A 156 -1.00 20.69 17.12
N GLN A 157 -0.30 21.80 16.90
CA GLN A 157 -0.79 23.09 17.38
C GLN A 157 -2.02 23.40 16.56
N SER A 158 -3.20 23.08 17.09
CA SER A 158 -4.47 23.58 16.57
C SER A 158 -4.29 25.08 16.40
N GLU A 159 -4.37 25.59 15.18
CA GLU A 159 -4.24 27.03 14.92
C GLU A 159 -5.17 27.77 15.87
N ARG A 160 -4.60 28.39 16.91
CA ARG A 160 -5.28 29.42 17.69
C ARG A 160 -5.32 30.65 16.79
N GLN A 161 -6.34 30.74 15.93
CA GLN A 161 -6.83 31.91 15.16
C GLN A 161 -7.64 31.34 13.99
N GLN A 162 -8.95 31.50 13.82
CA GLN A 162 -9.89 32.61 14.12
C GLN A 162 -11.32 32.08 14.28
#